data_AF-A0A328SH66-F1
#
_entry.id   AF-A0A328SH66-F1
#
_cell.length_a   1.000
_cell.length_b   1.000
_cell.length_c   1.000
_cell.angle_alpha   90.00
_cell.angle_beta   90.00
_cell.angle_gamma   90.00
#
_symmetry.space_group_name_H-M   'P 1'
#
loop_
_entity.id
_entity.type
_entity.pdbx_description
1 polymer ?
#
loop_
_entity_poly.entity_id
_entity_poly.type
_entity_poly.pdbx_seq_one_letter_code
_entity_poly.pdbx_strand_id
1 'polypeptide(L)'
;MLIDQIIGQEEAVETVKKAAKQRRNVLLIGEPGIGKSMIAKAMSELLPSEELQDVLLYPNVENPNNPLVGVMPAGQGQKIMENAKKQNKSQEEKKNILMIAIMAIIMAIGFMTDQFLTAIIAIAIVFFAFYQIKPKTQQSTPKLLINNDDEKFAPFVDATGAHAGALL
;
A
#
# COMPACT_ATOMS: atom_id res chain seq x y z
N MET A 1 -12.14 20.39 21.70
CA MET A 1 -11.36 20.21 20.44
C MET A 1 -10.08 21.02 20.56
N LEU A 2 -9.05 20.81 19.71
CA LEU A 2 -7.83 21.61 19.79
C LEU A 2 -8.09 23.11 19.63
N ILE A 3 -9.13 23.46 18.86
CA ILE A 3 -9.52 24.84 18.60
C ILE A 3 -9.89 25.63 19.87
N ASP A 4 -10.38 24.94 20.92
CA ASP A 4 -10.80 25.57 22.17
C ASP A 4 -9.62 25.85 23.11
N GLN A 5 -8.45 25.28 22.82
CA GLN A 5 -7.22 25.44 23.59
C GLN A 5 -6.40 26.65 23.15
N ILE A 6 -6.80 27.31 22.06
CA ILE A 6 -6.11 28.47 21.50
C ILE A 6 -6.55 29.71 22.28
N ILE A 7 -5.59 30.43 22.86
CA ILE A 7 -5.82 31.57 23.76
C ILE A 7 -5.41 32.87 23.07
N GLY A 8 -6.28 33.90 23.13
CA GLY A 8 -5.96 35.27 22.69
C GLY A 8 -5.77 35.44 21.18
N GLN A 9 -6.39 34.57 20.38
CA GLN A 9 -6.33 34.56 18.92
C GLN A 9 -7.73 34.38 18.31
N GLU A 10 -8.71 35.13 18.81
CA GLU A 10 -10.14 34.94 18.48
C GLU A 10 -10.41 35.14 16.97
N GLU A 11 -9.82 36.17 16.37
CA GLU A 11 -9.98 36.47 14.93
C GLU A 11 -9.40 35.38 14.04
N ALA A 12 -8.22 34.85 14.40
CA ALA A 12 -7.58 33.77 13.66
C ALA A 12 -8.39 32.47 13.76
N VAL A 13 -8.89 32.16 14.96
CA VAL A 13 -9.76 30.99 15.20
C VAL A 13 -11.05 31.09 14.40
N GLU A 14 -11.71 32.24 14.36
CA GLU A 14 -12.93 32.43 13.58
C GLU A 14 -12.68 32.28 12.07
N THR A 15 -11.58 32.86 11.58
CA THR A 15 -11.17 32.76 10.18
C THR A 15 -10.90 31.31 9.79
N VAL A 16 -10.20 30.56 10.63
CA VAL A 16 -9.88 29.14 10.40
C VAL A 16 -11.12 28.26 10.45
N LYS A 17 -12.07 28.51 11.37
CA LYS A 17 -13.37 27.82 11.40
C LYS A 17 -14.14 28.02 10.09
N LYS A 18 -14.18 29.26 9.58
CA LYS A 18 -14.81 29.58 8.29
C LYS A 18 -14.09 28.92 7.12
N ALA A 19 -12.75 28.95 7.13
CA ALA A 19 -11.92 28.37 6.08
C ALA A 19 -12.03 26.84 6.02
N ALA A 20 -12.06 26.15 7.18
CA ALA A 20 -12.24 24.70 7.25
C ALA A 20 -13.57 24.27 6.63
N LYS A 21 -14.67 24.96 6.98
CA LYS A 21 -16.00 24.69 6.41
C LYS A 21 -16.08 24.91 4.91
N GLN A 22 -15.33 25.88 4.38
CA GLN A 22 -15.33 26.25 2.96
C GLN A 22 -14.17 25.64 2.14
N ARG A 23 -13.29 24.85 2.77
CA ARG A 23 -12.06 24.31 2.16
C ARG A 23 -11.18 25.38 1.52
N ARG A 24 -10.98 26.49 2.23
CA ARG A 24 -10.09 27.57 1.79
C ARG A 24 -8.72 27.41 2.40
N ASN A 25 -7.69 27.68 1.60
CA ASN A 25 -6.33 27.77 2.08
C ASN A 25 -6.19 28.98 3.01
N VAL A 26 -5.40 28.84 4.07
CA VAL A 26 -5.13 29.90 5.06
C VAL A 26 -3.64 30.18 5.09
N LEU A 27 -3.28 31.47 5.08
CA LEU A 27 -1.93 31.94 5.34
C LEU A 27 -1.90 32.59 6.72
N LEU A 28 -1.20 31.97 7.67
CA LEU A 28 -1.02 32.51 9.02
C LEU A 28 0.29 33.30 9.08
N ILE A 29 0.22 34.60 9.35
CA ILE A 29 1.38 35.49 9.46
C ILE A 29 1.56 35.90 10.93
N GLY A 30 2.81 35.94 11.39
CA GLY A 30 3.16 36.55 12.68
C GLY A 30 4.53 36.11 13.18
N GLU A 31 4.87 36.44 14.40
CA GLU A 31 6.13 36.06 15.05
C GLU A 31 6.27 34.54 15.25
N PRO A 32 7.49 33.99 15.30
CA PRO A 32 7.71 32.59 15.63
C PRO A 32 7.21 32.28 17.06
N GLY A 33 6.68 31.07 17.28
CA GLY A 33 6.25 30.62 18.62
C GLY A 33 4.84 31.01 19.05
N ILE A 34 4.08 31.77 18.25
CA ILE A 34 2.71 32.23 18.61
C ILE A 34 1.59 31.17 18.42
N GLY A 35 1.93 29.91 18.12
CA GLY A 35 0.94 28.85 17.95
C GLY A 35 0.37 28.67 16.53
N LYS A 36 1.04 29.14 15.47
CA LYS A 36 0.60 28.94 14.06
C LYS A 36 0.33 27.47 13.72
N SER A 37 1.26 26.57 14.05
CA SER A 37 1.09 25.13 13.79
C SER A 37 -0.04 24.52 14.62
N MET A 38 -0.30 25.04 15.83
CA MET A 38 -1.42 24.62 16.66
C MET A 38 -2.76 25.02 16.04
N ILE A 39 -2.86 26.24 15.51
CA ILE A 39 -4.04 26.70 14.76
C ILE A 39 -4.27 25.84 13.51
N ALA A 40 -3.20 25.55 12.75
CA ALA A 40 -3.28 24.70 11.56
C ALA A 40 -3.71 23.26 11.89
N LYS A 41 -3.21 22.70 13.00
CA LYS A 41 -3.66 21.38 13.50
C LYS A 41 -5.13 21.42 13.95
N ALA A 42 -5.57 22.49 14.61
CA ALA A 42 -6.97 22.66 14.97
C ALA A 42 -7.88 22.75 13.72
N MET A 43 -7.38 23.30 12.61
CA MET A 43 -8.10 23.34 11.34
C MET A 43 -8.37 21.94 10.79
N SER A 44 -7.44 20.99 10.91
CA SER A 44 -7.62 19.63 10.37
C SER A 44 -8.71 18.85 11.12
N GLU A 45 -8.85 19.07 12.42
CA GLU A 45 -9.96 18.51 13.23
C GLU A 45 -11.33 19.09 12.84
N LEU A 46 -11.36 20.33 12.34
CA LEU A 46 -12.58 21.03 11.94
C LEU A 46 -13.00 20.75 10.50
N LEU A 47 -12.16 20.07 9.72
CA LEU A 47 -12.54 19.66 8.38
C LEU A 47 -13.77 18.74 8.47
N PRO A 48 -14.76 18.91 7.58
CA PRO A 48 -15.92 18.04 7.57
C PRO A 48 -15.47 16.58 7.43
N SER A 49 -16.13 15.69 8.18
CA SER A 49 -15.91 14.25 8.11
C SER A 49 -16.39 13.72 6.76
N GLU A 50 -15.52 13.82 5.76
CA GLU A 50 -15.66 13.08 4.51
C GLU A 50 -15.08 11.68 4.68
N GLU A 51 -15.48 10.77 3.80
CA GLU A 51 -14.83 9.47 3.71
C GLU A 51 -13.36 9.70 3.36
N LEU A 52 -12.48 9.47 4.35
CA LEU A 52 -11.05 9.45 4.12
C LEU A 52 -10.74 8.41 3.04
N GLN A 53 -9.68 8.65 2.28
CA GLN A 53 -9.35 7.83 1.12
C GLN A 53 -7.96 7.22 1.28
N ASP A 54 -7.84 5.95 0.93
CA ASP A 54 -6.56 5.28 0.74
C ASP A 54 -6.07 5.50 -0.70
N VAL A 55 -4.75 5.59 -0.86
CA VAL A 55 -4.11 5.71 -2.17
C VAL A 55 -3.24 4.50 -2.42
N LEU A 56 -3.50 3.80 -3.54
CA LEU A 56 -2.77 2.63 -3.98
C LEU A 56 -2.01 2.91 -5.28
N LEU A 57 -0.82 2.37 -5.37
CA LEU A 57 -0.02 2.35 -6.59
C LEU A 57 -0.09 0.96 -7.23
N TYR A 58 -0.57 0.96 -8.47
CA TYR A 58 -0.57 -0.20 -9.32
C TYR A 58 0.58 -0.11 -10.33
N PRO A 59 1.34 -1.18 -10.48
CA PRO A 59 2.34 -1.33 -11.53
C PRO A 59 1.68 -1.31 -12.91
N ASN A 60 2.32 -0.62 -13.85
CA ASN A 60 1.83 -0.47 -15.21
C ASN A 60 2.62 -1.37 -16.16
N VAL A 61 1.92 -2.29 -16.83
CA VAL A 61 2.52 -3.27 -17.77
C VAL A 61 2.98 -2.60 -19.06
N GLU A 62 2.27 -1.55 -19.52
CA GLU A 62 2.59 -0.84 -20.75
C GLU A 62 3.76 0.12 -20.57
N ASN A 63 3.81 0.82 -19.43
CA ASN A 63 4.88 1.75 -19.11
C ASN A 63 5.34 1.60 -17.64
N PRO A 64 6.42 0.84 -17.38
CA PRO A 64 6.94 0.61 -16.03
C PRO A 64 7.33 1.89 -15.27
N ASN A 65 7.67 2.97 -15.97
CA ASN A 65 8.06 4.24 -15.34
C ASN A 65 6.85 5.13 -14.98
N ASN A 66 5.63 4.71 -15.33
CA ASN A 66 4.40 5.45 -15.06
C ASN A 66 3.37 4.55 -14.33
N PRO A 67 3.51 4.36 -13.00
CA PRO A 67 2.58 3.56 -12.22
C PRO A 67 1.18 4.17 -12.23
N LEU A 68 0.16 3.31 -12.22
CA LEU A 68 -1.24 3.71 -12.14
C LEU A 68 -1.60 4.02 -10.68
N VAL A 69 -2.34 5.10 -10.44
CA VAL A 69 -2.77 5.51 -9.09
C VAL A 69 -4.26 5.22 -8.94
N GLY A 70 -4.62 4.47 -7.90
CA GLY A 70 -6.00 4.18 -7.52
C GLY A 70 -6.36 4.81 -6.19
N VAL A 71 -7.57 5.35 -6.09
CA VAL A 71 -8.10 5.97 -4.87
C VAL A 71 -9.32 5.18 -4.43
N MET A 72 -9.37 4.81 -3.15
CA MET A 72 -10.44 4.00 -2.57
C MET A 72 -10.82 4.59 -1.21
N PRO A 73 -12.03 4.33 -0.68
CA PRO A 73 -12.34 4.68 0.71
C PRO A 73 -11.39 4.02 1.71
N ALA A 74 -11.16 4.68 2.85
CA ALA A 74 -10.27 4.22 3.91
C ALA A 74 -10.61 2.79 4.36
N GLY A 75 -9.55 1.99 4.58
CA GLY A 75 -9.64 0.60 5.00
C GLY A 75 -9.89 -0.40 3.88
N GLN A 76 -10.25 0.05 2.67
CA GLN A 76 -10.35 -0.83 1.50
C GLN A 76 -8.96 -1.15 0.92
N GLY A 77 -8.01 -0.21 1.01
CA GLY A 77 -6.69 -0.38 0.42
C GLY A 77 -5.92 -1.54 1.03
N GLN A 78 -5.96 -1.69 2.36
CA GLN A 78 -5.33 -2.81 3.06
C GLN A 78 -5.94 -4.16 2.63
N LYS A 79 -7.27 -4.25 2.54
CA LYS A 79 -7.97 -5.49 2.12
C LYS A 79 -7.56 -5.92 0.71
N ILE A 80 -7.45 -4.97 -0.22
CA ILE A 80 -7.01 -5.24 -1.60
C ILE A 80 -5.58 -5.78 -1.60
N MET A 81 -4.67 -5.15 -0.85
CA MET A 81 -3.28 -5.58 -0.75
C MET A 81 -3.16 -6.98 -0.13
N GLU A 82 -3.89 -7.26 0.95
CA GLU A 82 -3.89 -8.57 1.59
C GLU A 82 -4.42 -9.67 0.66
N ASN A 83 -5.53 -9.39 -0.04
CA ASN A 83 -6.13 -10.34 -0.99
C ASN A 83 -5.16 -10.61 -2.15
N ALA A 84 -4.53 -9.58 -2.71
CA ALA A 84 -3.51 -9.74 -3.75
C ALA A 84 -2.31 -10.55 -3.26
N LYS A 85 -1.83 -10.31 -2.03
CA LYS A 85 -0.71 -11.06 -1.43
C LYS A 85 -1.07 -12.51 -1.16
N LYS A 86 -2.29 -12.80 -0.68
CA LYS A 86 -2.81 -14.16 -0.45
C LYS A 86 -2.96 -14.92 -1.78
N GLN A 87 -3.51 -14.28 -2.81
CA GLN A 87 -3.63 -14.88 -4.14
C GLN A 87 -2.27 -15.29 -4.69
N ASN A 88 -1.28 -14.40 -4.62
CA ASN A 88 0.07 -14.68 -5.09
C ASN A 88 0.74 -15.85 -4.35
N LYS A 89 0.67 -15.86 -3.01
CA LYS A 89 1.18 -16.97 -2.19
C LYS A 89 0.50 -18.30 -2.54
N SER A 90 -0.83 -18.30 -2.64
CA SER A 90 -1.61 -19.51 -2.94
C SER A 90 -1.29 -20.08 -4.33
N GLN A 91 -0.95 -19.23 -5.30
CA GLN A 91 -0.60 -19.68 -6.64
C GLN A 91 0.80 -20.28 -6.70
N GLU A 92 1.74 -19.74 -5.92
CA GLU A 92 3.09 -20.29 -5.77
C GLU A 92 3.06 -21.65 -5.04
N GLU A 93 2.31 -21.75 -3.96
CA GLU A 93 2.11 -23.01 -3.21
C GLU A 93 1.49 -24.11 -4.10
N LYS A 94 0.46 -23.77 -4.90
CA LYS A 94 -0.16 -24.73 -5.83
C LYS A 94 0.83 -25.25 -6.88
N LYS A 95 1.72 -24.39 -7.41
CA LYS A 95 2.75 -24.81 -8.37
C LYS A 95 3.77 -25.75 -7.73
N ASN A 96 4.19 -25.46 -6.49
CA ASN A 96 5.13 -26.31 -5.75
C ASN A 96 4.51 -27.68 -5.42
N ILE A 97 3.25 -27.71 -4.97
CA ILE A 97 2.52 -28.95 -4.70
C ILE A 97 2.37 -29.78 -5.99
N LEU A 98 2.02 -29.15 -7.12
CA LEU A 98 1.91 -29.82 -8.41
C LEU A 98 3.27 -30.40 -8.86
N MET A 99 4.36 -29.64 -8.69
CA MET A 99 5.71 -30.10 -9.03
C MET A 99 6.12 -31.33 -8.22
N ILE A 100 5.87 -31.31 -6.90
CA ILE A 100 6.13 -32.44 -6.00
C ILE A 100 5.27 -33.64 -6.39
N ALA A 101 3.99 -33.44 -6.73
CA ALA A 101 3.10 -34.51 -7.16
C ALA A 101 3.58 -35.19 -8.45
N ILE A 102 4.04 -34.41 -9.44
CA ILE A 102 4.60 -34.96 -10.69
C ILE A 102 5.87 -35.76 -10.40
N MET A 103 6.78 -35.25 -9.56
CA MET A 103 7.97 -36.00 -9.14
C MET A 103 7.64 -37.31 -8.43
N ALA A 104 6.64 -37.32 -7.54
CA ALA A 104 6.21 -38.51 -6.83
C ALA A 104 5.62 -39.58 -7.77
N ILE A 105 4.84 -39.17 -8.78
CA ILE A 105 4.29 -40.09 -9.79
C ILE A 105 5.41 -40.73 -10.61
N ILE A 106 6.38 -39.92 -11.07
CA ILE A 106 7.53 -40.43 -11.85
C ILE A 106 8.34 -41.43 -11.01
N MET A 107 8.54 -41.14 -9.72
CA MET A 107 9.23 -42.04 -8.80
C MET A 107 8.47 -43.36 -8.60
N ALA A 108 7.15 -43.31 -8.45
CA ALA A 108 6.30 -44.51 -8.29
C ALA A 108 6.33 -45.42 -9.53
N ILE A 109 6.24 -44.85 -10.74
CA ILE A 109 6.32 -45.60 -12.00
C ILE A 109 7.70 -46.25 -12.15
N GLY A 110 8.77 -45.52 -11.80
CA GLY A 110 10.13 -46.06 -11.79
C GLY A 110 10.31 -47.26 -10.87
N PHE A 111 9.64 -47.25 -9.72
CA PHE A 111 9.67 -48.36 -8.76
C PHE A 111 8.86 -49.58 -9.24
N MET A 112 7.72 -49.39 -9.93
CA MET A 112 6.92 -50.51 -10.45
C MET A 112 7.53 -51.21 -11.66
N THR A 113 8.40 -50.52 -12.41
CA THR A 113 9.01 -51.03 -13.65
C THR A 113 10.46 -51.48 -13.48
N ASP A 114 11.01 -51.40 -12.25
CA ASP A 114 12.41 -51.64 -11.92
C ASP A 114 13.43 -50.77 -12.69
N GLN A 115 12.99 -49.67 -13.30
CA GLN A 115 13.82 -48.75 -14.07
C GLN A 115 14.24 -47.53 -13.24
N PHE A 116 15.03 -47.74 -12.19
CA PHE A 116 15.43 -46.67 -11.26
C PHE A 116 16.25 -45.57 -11.92
N LEU A 117 17.16 -45.93 -12.85
CA LEU A 117 18.04 -44.97 -13.51
C LEU A 117 17.27 -44.01 -14.43
N THR A 118 16.29 -44.51 -15.19
CA THR A 118 15.48 -43.69 -16.10
C THR A 118 14.57 -42.74 -15.31
N ALA A 119 14.04 -43.17 -14.17
CA ALA A 119 13.22 -42.34 -13.28
C ALA A 119 14.01 -41.17 -12.67
N ILE A 120 15.25 -41.39 -12.21
CA ILE A 120 16.11 -40.32 -11.66
C ILE A 120 16.44 -39.29 -12.75
N ILE A 121 16.77 -39.74 -13.97
CA ILE A 121 17.05 -38.85 -15.10
C ILE A 121 15.79 -38.04 -15.47
N ALA A 122 14.62 -38.67 -15.49
CA ALA A 122 13.36 -37.98 -15.77
C ALA A 122 13.03 -36.90 -14.73
N ILE A 123 13.24 -37.17 -13.44
CA ILE A 123 13.08 -36.19 -12.36
C ILE A 123 14.03 -35.01 -12.54
N ALA A 124 15.30 -35.27 -12.87
CA ALA A 124 16.30 -34.21 -13.07
C ALA A 124 15.93 -33.31 -14.26
N ILE A 125 15.44 -33.89 -15.36
CA ILE A 125 14.98 -33.14 -16.55
C ILE A 125 13.77 -32.28 -16.20
N VAL A 126 12.77 -32.84 -15.51
CA VAL A 126 11.58 -32.11 -15.09
C VAL A 126 11.94 -30.97 -14.15
N PHE A 127 12.79 -31.23 -13.14
CA PHE A 127 13.29 -30.22 -12.22
C PHE A 127 14.00 -29.09 -12.97
N PHE A 128 14.89 -29.41 -13.90
CA PHE A 128 15.63 -28.42 -14.68
C PHE A 128 14.72 -27.62 -15.63
N ALA A 129 13.75 -28.27 -16.27
CA ALA A 129 12.76 -27.61 -17.12
C ALA A 129 11.91 -26.61 -16.32
N PHE A 130 11.42 -27.00 -15.13
CA PHE A 130 10.68 -26.08 -14.25
C PHE A 130 11.57 -25.00 -13.63
N TYR A 131 12.84 -25.28 -13.34
CA TYR A 131 13.81 -24.31 -12.84
C TYR A 131 14.12 -23.22 -13.88
N GLN A 132 14.13 -23.56 -15.16
CA GLN A 132 14.36 -22.62 -16.25
C GLN A 132 13.14 -21.72 -16.52
N ILE A 133 11.94 -22.18 -16.16
CA ILE A 133 10.73 -21.35 -16.10
C ILE A 133 10.84 -20.47 -14.86
N LYS A 134 11.68 -19.42 -14.94
CA LYS A 134 11.65 -18.35 -13.95
C LYS A 134 10.21 -17.84 -13.91
N PRO A 135 9.56 -17.79 -12.73
CA PRO A 135 8.28 -17.13 -12.62
C PRO A 135 8.49 -15.67 -13.01
N LYS A 136 8.11 -15.29 -14.24
CA LYS A 136 7.73 -13.91 -14.56
C LYS A 136 6.40 -13.64 -13.85
N THR A 137 6.36 -13.82 -12.54
CA THR A 137 5.24 -13.38 -11.72
C THR A 137 5.44 -11.89 -11.50
N GLN A 138 5.28 -11.10 -12.57
CA GLN A 138 4.85 -9.71 -12.43
C GLN A 138 3.37 -9.68 -12.06
N GLN A 139 2.95 -10.52 -11.10
CA GLN A 139 1.66 -10.35 -10.45
C GLN A 139 1.91 -9.39 -9.32
N SER A 140 1.97 -8.17 -9.78
CA SER A 140 2.67 -7.06 -9.23
C SER A 140 1.73 -6.49 -8.18
N THR A 141 1.98 -6.87 -6.93
CA THR A 141 1.13 -6.53 -5.80
C THR A 141 0.99 -5.01 -5.72
N PRO A 142 -0.24 -4.48 -5.63
CA PRO A 142 -0.41 -3.05 -5.44
C PRO A 142 0.28 -2.63 -4.15
N LYS A 143 0.92 -1.46 -4.18
CA LYS A 143 1.55 -0.87 -3.00
C LYS A 143 0.59 0.15 -2.40
N LEU A 144 0.27 0.00 -1.12
CA LEU A 144 -0.46 1.01 -0.38
C LEU A 144 0.48 2.19 -0.09
N LEU A 145 0.16 3.37 -0.62
CA LEU A 145 0.98 4.58 -0.48
C LEU A 145 0.50 5.45 0.68
N ILE A 146 -0.81 5.64 0.78
CA ILE A 146 -1.45 6.40 1.86
C ILE A 146 -2.52 5.49 2.47
N ASN A 147 -2.49 5.35 3.79
CA ASN A 147 -3.41 4.55 4.57
C ASN A 147 -4.07 5.44 5.62
N ASN A 148 -5.39 5.57 5.56
CA ASN A 148 -6.17 6.39 6.48
C ASN A 148 -7.19 5.57 7.30
N ASP A 149 -6.98 4.25 7.44
CA ASP A 149 -7.90 3.35 8.14
C ASP A 149 -8.05 3.66 9.64
N ASP A 150 -6.96 4.06 10.29
CA ASP A 150 -6.94 4.35 11.74
C ASP A 150 -7.30 5.81 12.07
N GLU A 151 -7.45 6.67 11.05
CA GLU A 151 -7.64 8.10 11.23
C GLU A 151 -9.12 8.47 11.38
N LYS A 152 -9.45 9.19 12.45
CA LYS A 152 -10.82 9.67 12.71
C LYS A 152 -11.10 11.04 12.13
N PHE A 153 -10.05 11.83 11.92
CA PHE A 153 -10.10 13.19 11.41
C PHE A 153 -9.14 13.30 10.23
N ALA A 154 -9.24 14.40 9.48
CA ALA A 154 -8.28 14.65 8.41
C ALA A 154 -6.85 14.74 8.98
N PRO A 155 -5.88 14.04 8.39
CA PRO A 155 -4.51 14.00 8.89
C PRO A 155 -3.87 15.39 8.81
N PHE A 156 -3.18 15.79 9.88
CA PHE A 156 -2.33 16.98 9.88
C PHE A 156 -0.91 16.59 9.53
N VAL A 157 -0.45 17.00 8.34
CA VAL A 157 0.92 16.76 7.87
C VAL A 157 1.72 18.06 7.98
N ASP A 158 2.64 18.12 8.93
CA ASP A 158 3.58 19.24 9.05
C ASP A 158 4.76 19.04 8.09
N ALA A 159 4.76 19.81 7.00
CA ALA A 159 5.82 19.79 5.99
C ALA A 159 6.83 20.96 6.16
N THR A 160 6.89 21.59 7.33
CA THR A 160 7.81 22.68 7.60
C THR A 160 9.26 22.22 7.45
N GLY A 161 10.01 22.85 6.55
CA GLY A 161 11.41 22.49 6.28
C GLY A 161 11.59 21.19 5.47
N ALA A 162 10.50 20.60 4.95
CA ALA A 162 10.61 19.45 4.07
C ALA A 162 11.29 19.83 2.74
N HIS A 163 12.12 18.93 2.22
CA HIS A 163 12.78 19.09 0.93
C HIS A 163 12.13 18.22 -0.14
N ALA A 164 12.37 18.56 -1.41
CA ALA A 164 11.98 17.70 -2.53
C ALA A 164 12.59 16.29 -2.32
N GLY A 165 11.72 15.27 -2.29
CA GLY A 165 12.14 13.88 -2.08
C GLY A 165 12.16 13.41 -0.62
N ALA A 166 11.74 14.22 0.37
CA ALA A 166 11.67 13.79 1.78
C ALA A 166 10.65 12.65 2.05
N LEU A 167 9.82 12.31 1.06
CA LEU A 167 8.83 11.23 1.08
C LEU A 167 9.25 9.98 0.27
N LEU A 168 10.44 9.98 -0.36
CA LEU A 168 11.00 8.86 -1.10
C LEU A 168 11.96 8.04 -0.23
#